data_AF-A0A916QFN3-F1
#
_entry.id   AF-A0A916QFN3-F1
#
_cell.length_a   1.000
_cell.length_b   1.000
_cell.length_c   1.000
_cell.angle_alpha   90.00
_cell.angle_beta   90.00
_cell.angle_gamma   90.00
#
_symmetry.space_group_name_H-M   'P 1'
#
loop_
_entity.id
_entity.type
_entity.pdbx_description
1 polymer ?
#
loop_
_entity_poly.entity_id
_entity_poly.type
_entity_poly.pdbx_seq_one_letter_code
_entity_poly.pdbx_strand_id
1 'polypeptide(L)'
;MPSREESSMQKNTPLAQAQNSVDRFSNAVADAETHPNETMIKQAYRTEEKVRNAIANLQDEEHQEPVERLKERFEEQQLRLQGTTEEEFYQPVIMAWLCRGACCQ
;
A
#
# COMPACT_ATOMS: atom_id res chain seq x y z
N MET A 1 5.00 16.52 -32.91
CA MET A 1 4.40 15.54 -31.97
C MET A 1 5.42 15.29 -30.87
N PRO A 2 5.08 15.49 -29.59
CA PRO A 2 6.07 15.40 -28.51
C PRO A 2 6.60 13.98 -28.38
N SER A 3 7.91 13.90 -28.19
CA SER A 3 8.75 12.70 -28.25
C SER A 3 8.44 11.77 -27.07
N ARG A 4 8.36 10.46 -27.31
CA ARG A 4 8.24 9.40 -26.27
C ARG A 4 9.36 9.44 -25.20
N GLU A 5 10.37 10.28 -25.39
CA GLU A 5 11.57 10.36 -24.55
C GLU A 5 11.36 11.23 -23.30
N GLU A 6 10.47 12.23 -23.34
CA GLU A 6 10.09 13.01 -22.15
C GLU A 6 9.38 12.14 -21.10
N SER A 7 8.59 11.16 -21.56
CA SER A 7 7.88 10.20 -20.70
C SER A 7 8.79 9.17 -20.02
N SER A 8 10.07 9.12 -20.43
CA SER A 8 11.06 8.17 -19.89
C SER A 8 11.95 8.81 -18.81
N MET A 9 12.05 10.15 -18.77
CA MET A 9 12.93 10.86 -17.84
C MET A 9 12.37 10.94 -16.41
N GLN A 10 11.04 10.91 -16.23
CA GLN A 10 10.41 10.97 -14.90
C GLN A 10 10.25 9.60 -14.22
N LYS A 11 10.54 8.49 -14.92
CA LYS A 11 10.27 7.12 -14.42
C LYS A 11 11.34 6.55 -13.49
N ASN A 12 12.45 7.24 -13.25
CA ASN A 12 13.61 6.70 -12.54
C ASN A 12 13.97 7.45 -11.25
N THR A 13 13.06 8.23 -10.65
CA THR A 13 13.31 8.76 -9.31
C THR A 13 12.99 7.71 -8.24
N PRO A 14 13.78 7.60 -7.15
CA PRO A 14 13.48 6.70 -6.04
C PRO A 14 12.08 6.92 -5.46
N LEU A 15 11.62 8.19 -5.42
CA LEU A 15 10.31 8.54 -4.90
C LEU A 15 9.19 8.00 -5.80
N ALA A 16 9.31 8.19 -7.11
CA ALA A 16 8.35 7.64 -8.06
C ALA A 16 8.33 6.11 -7.99
N GLN A 17 9.47 5.45 -7.79
CA GLN A 17 9.53 3.99 -7.63
C GLN A 17 8.78 3.51 -6.38
N ALA A 18 8.91 4.22 -5.25
CA ALA A 18 8.15 3.88 -4.04
C ALA A 18 6.65 4.15 -4.21
N GLN A 19 6.25 5.28 -4.80
CA GLN A 19 4.85 5.58 -5.09
C GLN A 19 4.22 4.48 -5.96
N ASN A 20 4.86 4.14 -7.08
CA ASN A 20 4.40 3.07 -7.96
C ASN A 20 4.31 1.71 -7.23
N SER A 21 5.21 1.46 -6.27
CA SER A 21 5.18 0.23 -5.49
C SER A 21 3.99 0.21 -4.52
N VAL A 22 3.70 1.34 -3.85
CA VAL A 22 2.53 1.49 -2.96
C VAL A 22 1.23 1.34 -3.74
N ASP A 23 1.11 1.97 -4.92
CA ASP A 23 -0.05 1.79 -5.80
C ASP A 23 -0.25 0.31 -6.19
N ARG A 24 0.82 -0.38 -6.56
CA ARG A 24 0.75 -1.83 -6.87
C ARG A 24 0.35 -2.65 -5.66
N PHE A 25 0.82 -2.30 -4.47
CA PHE A 25 0.42 -2.97 -3.24
C PHE A 25 -1.07 -2.75 -2.96
N SER A 26 -1.56 -1.52 -3.05
CA SER A 26 -2.97 -1.20 -2.90
C SER A 26 -3.86 -1.99 -3.86
N ASN A 27 -3.45 -2.13 -5.13
CA ASN A 27 -4.18 -2.93 -6.11
C ASN A 27 -4.17 -4.42 -5.73
N ALA A 28 -3.02 -4.96 -5.32
CA ALA A 28 -2.92 -6.35 -4.90
C ALA A 28 -3.74 -6.66 -3.64
N VAL A 29 -3.85 -5.70 -2.71
CA VAL A 29 -4.73 -5.81 -1.52
C VAL A 29 -6.19 -5.77 -1.94
N ALA A 30 -6.59 -4.87 -2.83
CA ALA A 30 -7.96 -4.82 -3.34
C ALA A 30 -8.35 -6.10 -4.10
N ASP A 31 -7.41 -6.66 -4.88
CA ASP A 31 -7.59 -7.95 -5.56
C ASP A 31 -7.76 -9.09 -4.54
N ALA A 32 -6.95 -9.10 -3.46
CA ALA A 32 -7.05 -10.08 -2.38
C ALA A 32 -8.34 -9.95 -1.58
N GLU A 33 -8.82 -8.74 -1.31
CA GLU A 33 -10.10 -8.48 -0.64
C GLU A 33 -11.29 -8.95 -1.49
N THR A 34 -11.24 -8.68 -2.81
CA THR A 34 -12.32 -9.06 -3.72
C THR A 34 -12.31 -10.57 -3.99
N HIS A 35 -11.13 -11.16 -4.10
CA HIS A 35 -10.92 -12.57 -4.36
C HIS A 35 -9.85 -13.13 -3.40
N PRO A 36 -10.24 -13.50 -2.17
CA PRO A 36 -9.32 -14.03 -1.16
C PRO A 36 -8.87 -15.42 -1.58
N ASN A 37 -7.80 -15.44 -2.36
CA ASN A 37 -7.12 -16.65 -2.82
C ASN A 37 -5.67 -16.59 -2.36
N GLU A 38 -5.10 -17.75 -2.04
CA GLU A 38 -3.72 -17.90 -1.57
C GLU A 38 -2.72 -17.22 -2.53
N THR A 39 -2.97 -17.28 -3.85
CA THR A 39 -2.15 -16.61 -4.86
C THR A 39 -2.21 -15.08 -4.74
N MET A 40 -3.39 -14.51 -4.50
CA MET A 40 -3.56 -13.05 -4.37
C MET A 40 -2.93 -12.55 -3.08
N ILE A 41 -3.13 -13.27 -1.98
CA ILE A 41 -2.51 -12.98 -0.68
C ILE A 41 -0.98 -13.04 -0.80
N LYS A 42 -0.41 -14.09 -1.40
CA LYS A 42 1.03 -14.20 -1.67
C LYS A 42 1.55 -13.07 -2.55
N GLN A 43 0.77 -12.66 -3.55
CA GLN A 43 1.14 -11.54 -4.42
C GLN A 43 1.15 -10.21 -3.67
N ALA A 44 0.18 -9.98 -2.79
CA ALA A 44 0.14 -8.81 -1.92
C ALA A 44 1.38 -8.78 -1.00
N TYR A 45 1.71 -9.88 -0.32
CA TYR A 45 2.93 -9.98 0.51
C TYR A 45 4.24 -9.75 -0.27
N ARG A 46 4.36 -10.31 -1.48
CA ARG A 46 5.51 -10.04 -2.35
C ARG A 46 5.64 -8.58 -2.74
N THR A 47 4.51 -7.88 -2.86
CA THR A 47 4.47 -6.46 -3.23
C THR A 47 4.74 -5.58 -2.02
N GLU A 48 4.26 -5.98 -0.85
CA GLU A 48 4.58 -5.38 0.45
C GLU A 48 6.10 -5.31 0.69
N GLU A 49 6.82 -6.41 0.42
CA GLU A 49 8.27 -6.45 0.52
C GLU A 49 8.95 -5.45 -0.41
N LYS A 50 8.44 -5.28 -1.64
CA LYS A 50 8.97 -4.30 -2.60
C LYS A 50 8.76 -2.87 -2.11
N VAL A 51 7.59 -2.59 -1.52
CA VAL A 51 7.31 -1.27 -0.94
C VAL A 51 8.28 -0.96 0.19
N ARG A 52 8.48 -1.91 1.12
CA ARG A 52 9.43 -1.74 2.23
C ARG A 52 10.84 -1.43 1.75
N ASN A 53 11.32 -2.19 0.75
CA ASN A 53 12.63 -1.93 0.15
C ASN A 53 12.70 -0.56 -0.54
N ALA A 54 11.65 -0.15 -1.24
CA ALA A 54 11.59 1.15 -1.89
C ALA A 54 11.59 2.32 -0.89
N ILE A 55 10.84 2.21 0.21
CA ILE A 55 10.82 3.21 1.30
C ILE A 55 12.16 3.22 2.04
N ALA A 56 12.78 2.07 2.26
CA ALA A 56 14.11 1.98 2.89
C ALA A 56 15.20 2.66 2.05
N ASN A 57 15.08 2.62 0.72
CA ASN A 57 15.97 3.33 -0.21
C ASN A 57 15.71 4.85 -0.26
N LEU A 58 14.62 5.33 0.33
CA LEU A 58 14.22 6.74 0.35
C LEU A 58 14.62 7.50 1.62
N GLN A 59 15.51 6.92 2.42
CA GLN A 59 15.97 7.53 3.67
C GLN A 59 16.83 8.80 3.50
N ASP A 60 17.03 9.29 2.28
CA ASP A 60 17.63 10.60 2.03
C ASP A 60 16.70 11.75 2.47
N GLU A 61 17.25 12.71 3.21
CA GLU A 61 16.54 13.82 3.87
C GLU A 61 15.73 14.72 2.91
N GLU A 62 16.00 14.65 1.61
CA GLU A 62 15.35 15.47 0.57
C GLU A 62 13.84 15.21 0.44
N HIS A 63 13.35 14.04 0.86
CA HIS A 63 11.98 13.59 0.58
C HIS A 63 11.18 13.22 1.85
N GLN A 64 11.48 13.79 3.02
CA GLN A 64 10.85 13.40 4.29
C GLN A 64 9.31 13.45 4.26
N GLU A 65 8.70 14.59 3.93
CA GLU A 65 7.23 14.74 3.90
C GLU A 65 6.54 13.74 2.94
N PRO A 66 6.94 13.61 1.66
CA PRO A 66 6.30 12.66 0.76
C PRO A 66 6.57 11.19 1.15
N VAL A 67 7.70 10.90 1.80
CA VAL A 67 7.99 9.56 2.35
C VAL A 67 7.08 9.23 3.52
N GLU A 68 6.84 10.17 4.44
CA GLU A 68 5.91 9.98 5.56
C GLU A 68 4.50 9.68 5.07
N ARG A 69 3.99 10.47 4.11
CA ARG A 69 2.67 10.20 3.53
C ARG A 69 2.58 8.84 2.82
N LEU A 70 3.68 8.39 2.21
CA LEU A 70 3.74 7.05 1.60
C LEU A 70 3.73 5.95 2.65
N LYS A 71 4.41 6.14 3.79
CA LYS A 71 4.37 5.21 4.91
C LYS A 71 2.97 5.10 5.51
N GLU A 72 2.29 6.21 5.74
CA GLU A 72 0.90 6.21 6.24
C GLU A 72 -0.03 5.41 5.31
N ARG A 73 0.04 5.67 4.00
CA ARG A 73 -0.71 4.91 2.98
C ARG A 73 -0.36 3.43 2.98
N PHE A 74 0.92 3.11 3.11
CA PHE A 74 1.40 1.74 3.13
C PHE A 74 0.88 0.98 4.35
N GLU A 75 0.95 1.58 5.53
CA GLU A 75 0.45 1.01 6.78
C GLU A 75 -1.07 0.76 6.72
N GLU A 76 -1.84 1.69 6.16
CA GLU A 76 -3.28 1.50 5.93
C GLU A 76 -3.56 0.26 5.07
N GLN A 77 -2.80 0.05 3.99
CA GLN A 77 -2.98 -1.12 3.13
C GLN A 77 -2.51 -2.42 3.81
N GLN A 78 -1.48 -2.36 4.67
CA GLN A 78 -1.03 -3.53 5.43
C GLN A 78 -2.11 -4.01 6.40
N LEU A 79 -2.78 -3.09 7.09
CA LEU A 79 -3.89 -3.43 7.98
C LEU A 79 -5.04 -4.10 7.23
N ARG A 80 -5.36 -3.63 6.03
CA ARG A 80 -6.38 -4.23 5.16
C ARG A 80 -6.01 -5.64 4.72
N LEU A 81 -4.76 -5.86 4.32
CA LEU A 81 -4.27 -7.18 3.93
C LEU A 81 -4.35 -8.17 5.10
N GLN A 82 -3.97 -7.76 6.30
CA GLN A 82 -4.08 -8.58 7.51
C GLN A 82 -5.53 -8.99 7.77
N GLY A 83 -6.46 -8.01 7.75
CA GLY A 83 -7.89 -8.30 7.91
C GLY A 83 -8.43 -9.31 6.89
N THR A 84 -7.96 -9.25 5.64
CA THR A 84 -8.35 -10.20 4.58
C THR A 84 -7.87 -11.62 4.84
N THR A 85 -6.68 -11.78 5.42
CA THR A 85 -6.13 -13.10 5.80
C THR A 85 -6.77 -13.67 7.06
N GLU A 86 -7.37 -12.81 7.89
CA GLU A 86 -7.92 -13.14 9.20
C GLU A 86 -9.43 -13.45 9.16
N GLU A 87 -10.11 -13.26 8.03
CA GLU A 87 -11.56 -13.58 7.90
C GLU A 87 -11.88 -15.09 8.02
N GLU A 88 -10.89 -16.00 7.94
CA GLU A 88 -11.08 -17.42 8.33
C GLU A 88 -10.76 -17.72 9.80
N PHE A 89 -10.23 -16.78 10.60
CA PHE A 89 -9.86 -17.05 11.99
C PHE A 89 -10.19 -15.88 12.94
N TYR A 90 -11.49 -15.77 13.27
CA TYR A 90 -12.05 -15.25 14.53
C TYR A 90 -11.85 -13.75 14.88
N GLN A 91 -12.94 -12.97 14.74
CA GLN A 91 -13.07 -11.58 15.23
C GLN A 91 -12.86 -11.46 16.76
N PRO A 92 -12.25 -10.34 17.25
CA PRO A 92 -13.09 -9.27 17.79
C PRO A 92 -12.54 -7.82 17.61
N VAL A 93 -11.55 -7.55 16.74
CA VAL A 93 -11.01 -6.17 16.59
C VAL A 93 -11.81 -5.27 15.64
N ILE A 94 -12.71 -5.82 14.83
CA ILE A 94 -13.54 -5.05 13.88
C ILE A 94 -14.62 -4.20 14.61
N MET A 95 -14.96 -4.52 15.87
CA MET A 95 -15.85 -3.68 16.68
C MET A 95 -15.24 -2.33 17.13
N ALA A 96 -13.92 -2.13 16.96
CA ALA A 96 -13.29 -0.87 17.36
C ALA A 96 -13.37 0.25 16.29
N TRP A 97 -13.59 -0.08 15.02
CA TRP A 97 -13.56 0.89 13.92
C TRP A 97 -14.93 1.36 13.43
N LEU A 98 -16.00 0.61 13.66
CA LEU A 98 -17.36 1.03 13.27
C LEU A 98 -18.05 1.99 14.27
N CYS A 99 -17.49 2.23 15.46
CA CYS A 99 -18.06 3.16 16.45
C CYS A 99 -17.40 4.56 16.49
N ARG A 100 -16.41 4.86 15.64
CA ARG A 100 -15.70 6.16 15.69
C ARG A 100 -16.13 7.19 14.62
N GLY A 101 -17.27 6.97 13.95
CA GLY A 101 -17.66 7.80 12.79
C GLY A 101 -19.14 8.10 12.53
N ALA A 102 -20.10 7.66 13.35
CA ALA A 102 -21.52 7.96 13.09
C ALA A 102 -22.31 8.33 14.36
N CYS A 103 -22.70 9.59 14.43
CA CYS A 103 -23.81 10.18 15.21
C CYS A 103 -23.81 10.03 16.74
N CYS A 104 -23.16 11.00 17.41
CA CYS A 104 -23.76 11.65 18.57
C CYS A 104 -24.75 12.71 18.08
N GLN A 105 -26.05 12.48 18.24
CA GLN A 105 -27.06 13.52 18.49
C GLN A 105 -28.29 12.88 19.13
#